data_AF-A0A7I4F648-F1
#
_entry.id   AF-A0A7I4F648-F1
#
_cell.length_a   1.000
_cell.length_b   1.000
_cell.length_c   1.000
_cell.angle_alpha   90.00
_cell.angle_beta   90.00
_cell.angle_gamma   90.00
#
_symmetry.space_group_name_H-M   'P 1'
#
loop_
_entity.id
_entity.type
_entity.pdbx_description
1 polymer ?
#
loop_
_entity_poly.entity_id
_entity_poly.type
_entity_poly.pdbx_seq_one_letter_code
_entity_poly.pdbx_strand_id
1 'polypeptide(L)'
;MLRPLDRPSCVNIKPSGVAHASARKGGNGGDYDDRSDYKQPSPKEESGNLMSFTVILIKKVVKLAGVLLVLATIFAAAAPSMFSSPRGLKTIMSMASHTIPGTVSVARASLGWRKPLYLEGVTLKGIDGETVLYIPKIETRASLWSIVSGKAGFGDSTVTAPVVDLQQDPASGQPYLALALTPLAKLQENKPNLNNSKKRSVAIEPPRDVALAASVKAPNGGMEIVKGKVILPQDAATAIGPSIFLDVAAGRFATEADDALESAAHEYRGKLPIRGNIYSDRAQAEGLGFLSLPQGQIHLLRPLKAELDLTPEFGKLYLVRVNPLLGEIIGPAISEDDLPDITIYAAPKDFLLPSDEYSVRIEPMRTTLAKGQLVDGVLTLLRRQDLLKGRSQITALTSPIEASINLKTGVIACDRIDLLLADRVHVATWGIMDIHHETVQMTLAIPGSTLRETLGLSRLAHDYYLKIPIRGSMERPQVDFMAAGKGIAQLTLQQQSGSAGQLFSSFFQQSDKEASASEVPKPIDVLPWDTRS
;
A
#
# COMPACT_ATOMS: atom_id res chain seq x y z
N MET A 1 11.90 27.44 48.46
CA MET A 1 10.74 28.14 47.86
C MET A 1 9.95 27.08 47.08
N LEU A 2 9.05 26.26 47.64
CA LEU A 2 7.65 26.51 48.11
C LEU A 2 6.88 27.38 47.09
N ARG A 3 5.75 27.01 46.46
CA ARG A 3 4.78 25.88 46.52
C ARG A 3 3.96 25.81 45.20
N PRO A 4 3.18 24.72 44.96
CA PRO A 4 2.37 24.45 43.77
C PRO A 4 0.88 24.79 43.93
N LEU A 5 0.12 24.80 42.83
CA LEU A 5 -1.36 24.87 42.74
C LEU A 5 -1.79 24.19 41.43
N ASP A 6 -2.92 23.51 41.25
CA ASP A 6 -3.83 22.75 42.09
C ASP A 6 -4.77 22.00 41.12
N ARG A 7 -5.22 20.79 41.46
CA ARG A 7 -6.29 20.07 40.74
C ARG A 7 -7.65 20.52 41.24
N PRO A 8 -8.71 20.35 40.43
CA PRO A 8 -9.97 19.79 40.96
C PRO A 8 -10.45 18.63 40.07
N SER A 9 -10.68 17.41 40.59
CA SER A 9 -11.76 16.94 41.46
C SER A 9 -13.04 16.60 40.71
N CYS A 10 -13.32 15.30 40.71
CA CYS A 10 -14.49 14.61 40.18
C CYS A 10 -15.80 15.09 40.83
N VAL A 11 -16.89 15.11 40.05
CA VAL A 11 -18.26 15.09 40.59
C VAL A 11 -19.03 13.98 39.90
N ASN A 12 -19.64 13.15 40.74
CA ASN A 12 -20.36 11.92 40.47
C ASN A 12 -21.85 12.24 40.69
N ILE A 13 -22.71 12.06 39.69
CA ILE A 13 -24.17 12.12 39.88
C ILE A 13 -24.85 11.02 39.04
N LYS A 14 -25.51 10.10 39.75
CA LYS A 14 -26.56 9.15 39.34
C LYS A 14 -27.61 9.20 40.48
N PRO A 15 -28.81 8.60 40.38
CA PRO A 15 -29.67 8.37 39.21
C PRO A 15 -31.16 8.71 39.52
N SER A 16 -31.99 8.85 38.48
CA SER A 16 -33.46 8.75 38.55
C SER A 16 -33.91 8.29 37.15
N GLY A 17 -34.85 7.38 36.90
CA GLY A 17 -35.89 6.75 37.69
C GLY A 17 -36.90 6.23 36.66
N VAL A 18 -37.02 4.91 36.60
CA VAL A 18 -38.08 4.02 36.06
C VAL A 18 -39.30 4.65 35.36
N ALA A 19 -39.65 4.11 34.18
CA ALA A 19 -41.04 3.78 33.82
C ALA A 19 -41.11 2.69 32.73
N HIS A 20 -41.77 1.58 33.06
CA HIS A 20 -42.23 0.52 32.17
C HIS A 20 -43.42 0.99 31.33
N ALA A 21 -43.53 0.53 30.07
CA ALA A 21 -44.83 0.20 29.48
C ALA A 21 -44.70 -0.81 28.34
N SER A 22 -45.60 -1.78 28.37
CA SER A 22 -45.72 -2.97 27.54
C SER A 22 -46.80 -2.77 26.46
N ALA A 23 -46.69 -3.56 25.37
CA ALA A 23 -47.77 -4.31 24.72
C ALA A 23 -48.24 -3.93 23.30
N ARG A 24 -48.23 -4.98 22.44
CA ARG A 24 -49.25 -5.39 21.42
C ARG A 24 -49.37 -4.56 20.12
N LYS A 25 -49.80 -5.06 18.96
CA LYS A 25 -50.01 -6.38 18.29
C LYS A 25 -50.72 -6.04 16.95
N GLY A 26 -50.45 -6.77 15.86
CA GLY A 26 -51.29 -6.80 14.62
C GLY A 26 -50.82 -5.83 13.52
N GLY A 27 -50.84 -6.15 12.23
CA GLY A 27 -51.50 -7.23 11.49
C GLY A 27 -52.17 -6.66 10.23
N ASN A 28 -51.96 -7.32 9.07
CA ASN A 28 -52.49 -7.03 7.71
C ASN A 28 -52.01 -5.74 7.04
N GLY A 29 -51.72 -5.68 5.75
CA GLY A 29 -52.10 -6.54 4.62
C GLY A 29 -52.52 -5.59 3.50
N GLY A 30 -51.83 -5.61 2.36
CA GLY A 30 -52.07 -4.64 1.28
C GLY A 30 -51.31 -5.03 0.02
N ASP A 31 -52.02 -5.75 -0.82
CA ASP A 31 -51.73 -6.21 -2.17
C ASP A 31 -51.60 -5.02 -3.14
N TYR A 32 -50.55 -4.99 -3.98
CA TYR A 32 -50.49 -4.18 -5.21
C TYR A 32 -49.47 -4.81 -6.17
N ASP A 33 -50.01 -5.53 -7.14
CA ASP A 33 -49.37 -5.90 -8.40
C ASP A 33 -49.24 -4.63 -9.28
N ASP A 34 -48.05 -4.33 -9.80
CA ASP A 34 -47.93 -3.86 -11.19
C ASP A 34 -46.51 -4.03 -11.75
N ARG A 35 -46.46 -4.45 -13.00
CA ARG A 35 -45.27 -4.68 -13.82
C ARG A 35 -44.64 -3.36 -14.23
N SER A 36 -43.31 -3.28 -14.22
CA SER A 36 -42.57 -2.72 -15.36
C SER A 36 -41.08 -3.08 -15.31
N ASP A 37 -40.69 -3.80 -16.35
CA ASP A 37 -39.34 -3.98 -16.85
C ASP A 37 -38.65 -2.62 -17.05
N TYR A 38 -37.56 -2.37 -16.32
CA TYR A 38 -36.49 -1.49 -16.79
C TYR A 38 -35.13 -2.09 -16.43
N LYS A 39 -34.53 -2.75 -17.41
CA LYS A 39 -33.10 -3.05 -17.49
C LYS A 39 -32.29 -1.76 -17.27
N GLN A 40 -31.49 -1.72 -16.20
CA GLN A 40 -30.32 -0.85 -16.12
C GLN A 40 -29.06 -1.65 -16.52
N PRO A 41 -28.17 -1.10 -17.36
CA PRO A 41 -26.92 -1.74 -17.70
C PRO A 41 -25.89 -1.58 -16.57
N SER A 42 -25.32 -2.70 -16.15
CA SER A 42 -24.03 -2.80 -15.46
C SER A 42 -22.89 -2.27 -16.38
N PRO A 43 -21.87 -1.59 -15.84
CA PRO A 43 -20.67 -2.34 -15.49
C PRO A 43 -20.00 -1.84 -14.20
N LYS A 44 -19.54 -2.78 -13.37
CA LYS A 44 -18.64 -2.50 -12.26
C LYS A 44 -17.49 -3.52 -12.27
N GLU A 45 -16.32 -2.94 -12.35
CA GLU A 45 -14.99 -3.51 -12.46
C GLU A 45 -14.32 -3.33 -11.09
N GLU A 46 -13.86 -4.41 -10.46
CA GLU A 46 -13.21 -4.43 -9.13
C GLU A 46 -11.75 -4.90 -9.19
N SER A 47 -10.79 -4.00 -8.98
CA SER A 47 -9.35 -4.15 -9.27
C SER A 47 -8.53 -4.76 -8.10
N GLY A 48 -7.61 -5.67 -8.44
CA GLY A 48 -6.81 -6.48 -7.52
C GLY A 48 -5.73 -5.74 -6.72
N ASN A 49 -5.23 -6.36 -5.66
CA ASN A 49 -4.64 -5.69 -4.49
C ASN A 49 -3.09 -5.68 -4.50
N LEU A 50 -2.45 -4.54 -4.82
CA LEU A 50 -1.00 -4.41 -5.03
C LEU A 50 -0.20 -3.79 -3.86
N MET A 51 -0.84 -3.19 -2.83
CA MET A 51 -0.08 -2.78 -1.62
C MET A 51 0.47 -3.95 -0.81
N SER A 52 -0.04 -5.16 -1.08
CA SER A 52 0.58 -6.39 -0.62
C SER A 52 1.94 -6.63 -1.30
N PHE A 53 2.17 -6.19 -2.55
CA PHE A 53 3.29 -6.62 -3.40
C PHE A 53 4.66 -6.17 -2.94
N THR A 54 4.91 -4.96 -2.47
CA THR A 54 6.28 -4.51 -2.12
C THR A 54 6.79 -5.18 -0.84
N VAL A 55 5.92 -5.27 0.17
CA VAL A 55 6.19 -6.01 1.40
C VAL A 55 6.22 -7.52 1.14
N ILE A 56 5.39 -8.03 0.23
CA ILE A 56 5.42 -9.42 -0.25
C ILE A 56 6.70 -9.71 -1.02
N LEU A 57 7.17 -8.82 -1.89
CA LEU A 57 8.34 -9.01 -2.75
C LEU A 57 9.58 -9.14 -1.85
N ILE A 58 9.74 -8.27 -0.86
CA ILE A 58 10.84 -8.33 0.10
C ILE A 58 10.71 -9.57 1.02
N LYS A 59 9.52 -9.83 1.62
CA LYS A 59 9.29 -11.06 2.41
C LYS A 59 9.51 -12.35 1.58
N LYS A 60 9.23 -12.34 0.26
CA LYS A 60 9.23 -13.53 -0.58
C LYS A 60 10.53 -13.76 -1.36
N VAL A 61 11.31 -12.72 -1.67
CA VAL A 61 12.71 -12.87 -2.12
C VAL A 61 13.58 -13.40 -0.97
N VAL A 62 13.35 -12.93 0.26
CA VAL A 62 13.98 -13.52 1.47
C VAL A 62 13.50 -14.95 1.73
N LYS A 63 12.22 -15.27 1.52
CA LYS A 63 11.75 -16.68 1.56
C LYS A 63 12.27 -17.50 0.39
N LEU A 64 12.56 -16.94 -0.78
CA LEU A 64 13.19 -17.65 -1.89
C LEU A 64 14.64 -18.01 -1.54
N ALA A 65 15.39 -17.08 -0.94
CA ALA A 65 16.69 -17.35 -0.34
C ALA A 65 16.57 -18.40 0.79
N GLY A 66 15.53 -18.32 1.62
CA GLY A 66 15.19 -19.32 2.64
C GLY A 66 14.82 -20.69 2.06
N VAL A 67 14.14 -20.76 0.92
CA VAL A 67 13.79 -22.00 0.21
C VAL A 67 15.04 -22.59 -0.44
N LEU A 68 15.92 -21.77 -1.02
CA LEU A 68 17.25 -22.18 -1.47
C LEU A 68 18.10 -22.70 -0.29
N LEU A 69 17.96 -22.09 0.89
CA LEU A 69 18.64 -22.49 2.12
C LEU A 69 18.08 -23.79 2.70
N VAL A 70 16.75 -23.94 2.73
CA VAL A 70 16.05 -25.17 3.13
C VAL A 70 16.38 -26.30 2.16
N LEU A 71 16.33 -26.05 0.85
CA LEU A 71 16.79 -26.98 -0.18
C LEU A 71 18.26 -27.35 0.09
N ALA A 72 19.15 -26.39 0.32
CA ALA A 72 20.55 -26.65 0.63
C ALA A 72 20.77 -27.45 1.93
N THR A 73 19.96 -27.24 2.97
CA THR A 73 19.98 -28.07 4.20
C THR A 73 19.36 -29.46 3.98
N ILE A 74 18.37 -29.62 3.10
CA ILE A 74 17.86 -30.93 2.69
C ILE A 74 18.92 -31.65 1.83
N PHE A 75 19.67 -30.91 1.00
CA PHE A 75 20.83 -31.39 0.22
C PHE A 75 22.04 -31.75 1.10
N ALA A 76 22.17 -31.14 2.29
CA ALA A 76 23.20 -31.41 3.27
C ALA A 76 23.02 -32.75 4.03
N ALA A 77 21.76 -33.20 4.19
CA ALA A 77 21.42 -34.29 5.08
C ALA A 77 21.47 -35.70 4.43
N ALA A 78 21.58 -35.81 3.10
CA ALA A 78 21.63 -37.12 2.46
C ALA A 78 22.81 -37.27 1.47
N ALA A 79 23.31 -38.51 1.34
CA ALA A 79 24.61 -38.82 0.74
C ALA A 79 24.70 -38.49 -0.78
N PRO A 80 25.74 -37.78 -1.26
CA PRO A 80 25.82 -37.21 -2.62
C PRO A 80 25.71 -38.19 -3.80
N SER A 81 26.03 -39.46 -3.59
CA SER A 81 25.96 -40.47 -4.66
C SER A 81 24.53 -40.80 -5.08
N MET A 82 23.54 -40.58 -4.20
CA MET A 82 22.13 -40.75 -4.57
C MET A 82 21.58 -39.55 -5.36
N PHE A 83 22.07 -38.33 -5.10
CA PHE A 83 21.55 -37.05 -5.62
C PHE A 83 21.91 -36.78 -7.07
N SER A 84 23.10 -37.20 -7.49
CA SER A 84 23.58 -37.04 -8.86
C SER A 84 22.98 -38.07 -9.83
N SER A 85 22.13 -38.98 -9.32
CA SER A 85 21.41 -39.96 -10.14
C SER A 85 20.01 -39.45 -10.49
N PRO A 86 19.48 -39.71 -11.72
CA PRO A 86 18.13 -39.31 -12.11
C PRO A 86 17.01 -39.86 -11.22
N ARG A 87 17.28 -40.94 -10.46
CA ARG A 87 16.32 -41.57 -9.54
C ARG A 87 16.30 -40.89 -8.16
N GLY A 88 17.46 -40.61 -7.57
CA GLY A 88 17.50 -39.94 -6.26
C GLY A 88 17.03 -38.49 -6.34
N LEU A 89 17.32 -37.78 -7.44
CA LEU A 89 16.79 -36.44 -7.67
C LEU A 89 15.24 -36.42 -7.68
N LYS A 90 14.60 -37.42 -8.30
CA LYS A 90 13.13 -37.57 -8.25
C LYS A 90 12.59 -37.80 -6.83
N THR A 91 13.28 -38.58 -6.01
CA THR A 91 12.86 -38.87 -4.62
C THR A 91 12.89 -37.61 -3.74
N ILE A 92 13.93 -36.79 -3.87
CA ILE A 92 14.06 -35.55 -3.08
C ILE A 92 13.08 -34.48 -3.56
N MET A 93 12.87 -34.38 -4.87
CA MET A 93 11.85 -33.48 -5.42
C MET A 93 10.45 -33.89 -4.95
N SER A 94 10.17 -35.18 -4.79
CA SER A 94 8.94 -35.67 -4.17
C SER A 94 8.81 -35.24 -2.70
N MET A 95 9.90 -35.27 -1.92
CA MET A 95 9.90 -34.84 -0.52
C MET A 95 9.78 -33.32 -0.35
N ALA A 96 10.48 -32.54 -1.19
CA ALA A 96 10.39 -31.08 -1.19
C ALA A 96 8.97 -30.62 -1.58
N SER A 97 8.35 -31.28 -2.56
CA SER A 97 6.96 -31.01 -3.00
C SER A 97 5.91 -31.43 -1.97
N HIS A 98 6.25 -32.18 -0.91
CA HIS A 98 5.36 -32.39 0.22
C HIS A 98 5.41 -31.26 1.26
N THR A 99 6.42 -30.38 1.21
CA THR A 99 6.64 -29.31 2.19
C THR A 99 6.08 -27.97 1.71
N ILE A 100 5.89 -27.81 0.40
CA ILE A 100 5.27 -26.64 -0.24
C ILE A 100 4.12 -27.09 -1.15
N PRO A 101 3.08 -26.26 -1.37
CA PRO A 101 1.96 -26.64 -2.23
C PRO A 101 2.35 -26.80 -3.71
N GLY A 102 3.35 -26.05 -4.16
CA GLY A 102 3.88 -26.12 -5.52
C GLY A 102 4.82 -27.30 -5.73
N THR A 103 5.08 -27.62 -6.99
CA THR A 103 6.04 -28.68 -7.35
C THR A 103 7.37 -28.05 -7.74
N VAL A 104 8.46 -28.47 -7.09
CA VAL A 104 9.83 -28.09 -7.48
C VAL A 104 10.42 -29.20 -8.32
N SER A 105 11.02 -28.84 -9.45
CA SER A 105 11.79 -29.75 -10.29
C SER A 105 13.14 -29.14 -10.62
N VAL A 106 14.16 -29.99 -10.74
CA VAL A 106 15.51 -29.61 -11.17
C VAL A 106 15.89 -30.51 -12.34
N ALA A 107 16.31 -29.94 -13.47
CA ALA A 107 16.67 -30.72 -14.64
C ALA A 107 17.98 -31.49 -14.42
N ARG A 108 19.00 -30.81 -13.89
CA ARG A 108 20.28 -31.43 -13.51
C ARG A 108 20.85 -30.79 -12.25
N ALA A 109 21.49 -31.62 -11.44
CA ALA A 109 22.27 -31.17 -10.30
C ALA A 109 23.64 -31.85 -10.33
N SER A 110 24.69 -31.07 -10.17
CA SER A 110 26.05 -31.57 -9.90
C SER A 110 26.40 -31.16 -8.48
N LEU A 111 26.50 -32.16 -7.62
CA LEU A 111 26.65 -32.01 -6.19
C LEU A 111 27.81 -32.87 -5.72
N GLY A 112 28.67 -32.32 -4.87
CA GLY A 112 29.73 -33.08 -4.24
C GLY A 112 30.18 -32.47 -2.93
N TRP A 113 30.59 -33.32 -1.98
CA TRP A 113 31.14 -32.87 -0.69
C TRP A 113 32.32 -31.92 -0.85
N ARG A 114 33.10 -32.07 -1.93
CA ARG A 114 34.29 -31.25 -2.23
C ARG A 114 34.21 -30.54 -3.58
N LYS A 115 33.06 -30.58 -4.26
CA LYS A 115 32.87 -29.95 -5.57
C LYS A 115 31.94 -28.74 -5.44
N PRO A 116 32.16 -27.68 -6.23
CA PRO A 116 31.22 -26.57 -6.36
C PRO A 116 29.82 -27.09 -6.70
N LEU A 117 28.78 -26.45 -6.13
CA LEU A 117 27.40 -26.81 -6.42
C LEU A 117 26.92 -26.12 -7.69
N TYR A 118 26.32 -26.91 -8.57
CA TYR A 118 25.79 -26.48 -9.87
C TYR A 118 24.40 -27.07 -10.06
N LEU A 119 23.42 -26.20 -10.31
CA LEU A 119 22.03 -26.59 -10.60
C LEU A 119 21.63 -26.03 -11.97
N GLU A 120 20.92 -26.83 -12.75
CA GLU A 120 20.42 -26.47 -14.07
C GLU A 120 18.92 -26.76 -14.16
N GLY A 121 18.18 -25.82 -14.74
CA GLY A 121 16.75 -25.93 -14.99
C GLY A 121 15.93 -26.13 -13.72
N VAL A 122 16.09 -25.25 -12.73
CA VAL A 122 15.24 -25.24 -11.54
C VAL A 122 13.90 -24.61 -11.91
N THR A 123 12.80 -25.31 -11.66
CA THR A 123 11.46 -24.85 -11.96
C THR A 123 10.59 -25.02 -10.72
N LEU A 124 9.87 -23.98 -10.35
CA LEU A 124 8.75 -24.06 -9.40
C LEU A 124 7.46 -23.92 -10.18
N LYS A 125 6.58 -24.90 -10.02
CA LYS A 125 5.23 -24.87 -10.56
C LYS A 125 4.24 -24.56 -9.45
N GLY A 126 3.26 -23.71 -9.76
CA GLY A 126 2.09 -23.47 -8.93
C GLY A 126 1.18 -24.69 -8.83
N ILE A 127 0.10 -24.54 -8.06
CA ILE A 127 -0.89 -25.60 -7.81
C ILE A 127 -1.56 -26.05 -9.13
N ASP A 128 -1.75 -25.13 -10.07
CA ASP A 128 -2.37 -25.38 -11.37
C ASP A 128 -1.38 -25.89 -12.44
N GLY A 129 -0.12 -26.15 -12.05
CA GLY A 129 0.92 -26.65 -12.93
C GLY A 129 1.65 -25.59 -13.76
N GLU A 130 1.25 -24.32 -13.65
CA GLU A 130 1.92 -23.18 -14.28
C GLU A 130 3.30 -22.91 -13.67
N THR A 131 4.26 -22.49 -14.49
CA THR A 131 5.62 -22.20 -14.01
C THR A 131 5.68 -20.79 -13.44
N VAL A 132 5.88 -20.69 -12.13
CA VAL A 132 5.93 -19.40 -11.41
C VAL A 132 7.36 -18.92 -11.15
N LEU A 133 8.34 -19.82 -11.27
CA LEU A 133 9.75 -19.50 -11.21
C LEU A 133 10.51 -20.49 -12.08
N TYR A 134 11.41 -19.96 -12.90
CA TYR A 134 12.36 -20.74 -13.67
C TYR A 134 13.75 -20.16 -13.50
N ILE A 135 14.72 -20.99 -13.13
CA ILE A 135 16.11 -20.60 -13.00
C ILE A 135 16.93 -21.54 -13.90
N PRO A 136 17.38 -21.07 -15.06
CA PRO A 136 18.18 -21.87 -15.99
C PRO A 136 19.42 -22.44 -15.33
N LYS A 137 20.11 -21.63 -14.51
CA LYS A 137 21.41 -22.00 -13.99
C LYS A 137 21.72 -21.29 -12.67
N ILE A 138 22.17 -22.07 -11.69
CA ILE A 138 22.72 -21.61 -10.41
C ILE A 138 24.11 -22.22 -10.26
N GLU A 139 25.10 -21.38 -10.02
CA GLU A 139 26.47 -21.80 -9.70
C GLU A 139 26.86 -21.23 -8.34
N THR A 140 27.54 -22.03 -7.54
CA THR A 140 28.17 -21.54 -6.31
C THR A 140 29.57 -22.09 -6.18
N ARG A 141 30.48 -21.27 -5.65
CA ARG A 141 31.83 -21.69 -5.28
C ARG A 141 31.85 -22.57 -4.03
N ALA A 142 30.78 -22.60 -3.25
CA ALA A 142 30.69 -23.44 -2.07
C ALA A 142 30.45 -24.91 -2.43
N SER A 143 31.13 -25.78 -1.71
CA SER A 143 30.85 -27.21 -1.68
C SER A 143 29.75 -27.53 -0.68
N LEU A 144 29.15 -28.71 -0.79
CA LEU A 144 28.18 -29.16 0.23
C LEU A 144 28.81 -29.16 1.63
N TRP A 145 30.05 -29.65 1.78
CA TRP A 145 30.70 -29.70 3.10
C TRP A 145 30.89 -28.32 3.72
N SER A 146 31.22 -27.32 2.91
CA SER A 146 31.40 -25.95 3.40
C SER A 146 30.09 -25.27 3.79
N ILE A 147 28.98 -25.65 3.16
CA ILE A 147 27.62 -25.22 3.53
C ILE A 147 27.20 -25.87 4.84
N VAL A 148 27.33 -27.20 4.95
CA VAL A 148 26.92 -27.96 6.16
C VAL A 148 27.72 -27.57 7.38
N SER A 149 29.03 -27.40 7.23
CA SER A 149 29.92 -27.03 8.34
C SER A 149 29.82 -25.56 8.75
N GLY A 150 29.03 -24.75 8.05
CA GLY A 150 28.85 -23.31 8.31
C GLY A 150 30.09 -22.45 8.05
N LYS A 151 31.22 -23.05 7.64
CA LYS A 151 32.53 -22.38 7.54
C LYS A 151 32.64 -21.40 6.37
N ALA A 152 31.91 -21.62 5.27
CA ALA A 152 31.96 -20.75 4.08
C ALA A 152 30.59 -20.21 3.67
N GLY A 153 29.53 -20.45 4.45
CA GLY A 153 28.16 -20.14 4.06
C GLY A 153 27.81 -20.72 2.68
N PHE A 154 27.14 -19.93 1.84
CA PHE A 154 26.84 -20.27 0.45
C PHE A 154 27.99 -19.94 -0.51
N GLY A 155 29.08 -19.33 -0.06
CA GLY A 155 30.11 -18.81 -0.95
C GLY A 155 29.56 -17.82 -1.98
N ASP A 156 30.39 -17.38 -2.92
CA ASP A 156 29.91 -16.56 -4.04
C ASP A 156 29.08 -17.42 -4.98
N SER A 157 27.85 -16.97 -5.22
CA SER A 157 26.87 -17.66 -6.05
C SER A 157 26.40 -16.75 -7.19
N THR A 158 26.18 -17.32 -8.36
CA THR A 158 25.64 -16.61 -9.52
C THR A 158 24.38 -17.33 -9.99
N VAL A 159 23.30 -16.57 -10.14
CA VAL A 159 22.02 -17.01 -10.67
C VAL A 159 21.85 -16.37 -12.05
N THR A 160 21.81 -17.18 -13.09
CA THR A 160 21.77 -16.68 -14.48
C THR A 160 20.36 -16.78 -15.05
N ALA A 161 19.86 -15.65 -15.54
CA ALA A 161 18.58 -15.50 -16.22
C ALA A 161 17.36 -16.10 -15.50
N PRO A 162 17.19 -15.88 -14.18
CA PRO A 162 15.98 -16.32 -13.51
C PRO A 162 14.77 -15.59 -14.08
N VAL A 163 13.66 -16.29 -14.25
CA VAL A 163 12.36 -15.75 -14.62
C VAL A 163 11.43 -15.96 -13.44
N VAL A 164 10.90 -14.87 -12.87
CA VAL A 164 9.98 -14.90 -11.74
C VAL A 164 8.63 -14.37 -12.18
N ASP A 165 7.56 -15.16 -11.99
CA ASP A 165 6.20 -14.71 -12.23
C ASP A 165 5.57 -14.18 -10.94
N LEU A 166 5.24 -12.90 -10.95
CA LEU A 166 4.60 -12.22 -9.82
C LEU A 166 3.17 -11.79 -10.13
N GLN A 167 2.58 -12.27 -11.22
CA GLN A 167 1.17 -12.04 -11.49
C GLN A 167 0.28 -12.61 -10.38
N GLN A 168 -0.92 -12.06 -10.26
CA GLN A 168 -1.93 -12.53 -9.32
C GLN A 168 -2.85 -13.56 -9.98
N ASP A 169 -3.22 -14.56 -9.20
CA ASP A 169 -4.34 -15.44 -9.50
C ASP A 169 -5.65 -14.62 -9.43
N PRO A 170 -6.42 -14.53 -10.53
CA PRO A 170 -7.68 -13.80 -10.56
C PRO A 170 -8.74 -14.32 -9.59
N ALA A 171 -8.67 -15.60 -9.18
CA ALA A 171 -9.65 -16.19 -8.28
C ALA A 171 -9.40 -15.86 -6.80
N SER A 172 -8.14 -15.83 -6.37
CA SER A 172 -7.76 -15.58 -4.97
C SER A 172 -7.24 -14.16 -4.70
N GLY A 173 -6.83 -13.43 -5.74
CA GLY A 173 -6.13 -12.16 -5.66
C GLY A 173 -4.71 -12.29 -5.07
N GLN A 174 -4.19 -13.51 -4.94
CA GLN A 174 -2.86 -13.79 -4.40
C GLN A 174 -1.85 -13.96 -5.54
N PRO A 175 -0.59 -13.53 -5.39
CA PRO A 175 0.45 -13.80 -6.38
C PRO A 175 0.62 -15.32 -6.60
N TYR A 176 0.81 -15.77 -7.85
CA TYR A 176 1.01 -17.19 -8.15
C TYR A 176 2.22 -17.78 -7.39
N LEU A 177 3.30 -16.99 -7.25
CA LEU A 177 4.44 -17.36 -6.42
C LEU A 177 4.06 -17.59 -4.94
N ALA A 178 3.08 -16.85 -4.41
CA ALA A 178 2.57 -17.04 -3.05
C ALA A 178 1.91 -18.41 -2.89
N LEU A 179 1.03 -18.74 -3.84
CA LEU A 179 0.23 -19.97 -3.85
C LEU A 179 1.13 -21.20 -4.01
N ALA A 180 2.22 -21.07 -4.77
CA ALA A 180 3.21 -22.14 -4.91
C ALA A 180 4.02 -22.39 -3.63
N LEU A 181 4.17 -21.39 -2.75
CA LEU A 181 5.04 -21.47 -1.57
C LEU A 181 4.28 -21.68 -0.26
N THR A 182 3.01 -21.29 -0.16
CA THR A 182 2.24 -21.34 1.09
C THR A 182 0.84 -21.89 0.85
N PRO A 183 0.38 -22.88 1.65
CA PRO A 183 -0.96 -23.45 1.49
C PRO A 183 -2.04 -22.38 1.53
N LEU A 184 -3.00 -22.46 0.60
CA LEU A 184 -4.10 -21.50 0.47
C LEU A 184 -4.86 -21.30 1.80
N ALA A 185 -5.07 -22.36 2.59
CA ALA A 185 -5.72 -22.30 3.89
C ALA A 185 -5.00 -21.35 4.89
N LYS A 186 -3.66 -21.33 4.91
CA LYS A 186 -2.87 -20.42 5.75
C LYS A 186 -2.82 -18.99 5.18
N LEU A 187 -3.05 -18.83 3.89
CA LEU A 187 -3.21 -17.52 3.25
C LEU A 187 -4.64 -16.96 3.41
N GLN A 188 -5.62 -17.83 3.68
CA GLN A 188 -7.04 -17.51 3.84
C GLN A 188 -7.48 -17.34 5.31
N GLU A 189 -6.72 -17.83 6.29
CA GLU A 189 -6.97 -17.63 7.73
C GLU A 189 -7.12 -16.14 8.14
N ASN A 190 -6.66 -15.21 7.29
CA ASN A 190 -6.76 -13.76 7.48
C ASN A 190 -7.88 -13.07 6.65
N LYS A 191 -8.83 -13.81 6.05
CA LYS A 191 -9.98 -13.19 5.34
C LYS A 191 -11.33 -13.57 6.00
N PRO A 192 -12.17 -12.60 6.40
CA PRO A 192 -13.57 -12.90 6.72
C PRO A 192 -14.32 -13.30 5.43
N ASN A 193 -14.99 -14.46 5.48
CA ASN A 193 -16.04 -15.01 4.59
C ASN A 193 -16.07 -14.55 3.12
N LEU A 194 -15.42 -15.33 2.24
CA LEU A 194 -15.42 -15.15 0.79
C LEU A 194 -16.62 -15.79 0.05
N ASN A 195 -17.76 -16.02 0.72
CA ASN A 195 -18.89 -16.76 0.12
C ASN A 195 -19.68 -15.99 -0.96
N ASN A 196 -19.26 -14.77 -1.32
CA ASN A 196 -19.90 -13.97 -2.38
C ASN A 196 -18.98 -13.57 -3.55
N SER A 197 -17.79 -14.16 -3.69
CA SER A 197 -16.86 -13.81 -4.78
C SER A 197 -17.33 -14.37 -6.14
N LYS A 198 -18.10 -13.59 -6.91
CA LYS A 198 -18.36 -13.88 -8.33
C LYS A 198 -17.04 -13.85 -9.11
N LYS A 199 -16.74 -14.92 -9.85
CA LYS A 199 -15.59 -15.00 -10.79
C LYS A 199 -15.63 -13.81 -11.76
N ARG A 200 -14.63 -12.93 -11.69
CA ARG A 200 -14.41 -11.83 -12.65
C ARG A 200 -13.52 -12.31 -13.80
N SER A 201 -13.85 -11.93 -15.02
CA SER A 201 -12.93 -11.90 -16.16
C SER A 201 -12.48 -10.46 -16.36
N VAL A 202 -11.38 -10.07 -15.72
CA VAL A 202 -10.67 -8.83 -16.09
C VAL A 202 -10.08 -9.08 -17.46
N ALA A 203 -10.13 -8.11 -18.38
CA ALA A 203 -9.21 -8.11 -19.51
C ALA A 203 -7.83 -7.90 -18.90
N ILE A 204 -7.16 -9.00 -18.55
CA ILE A 204 -5.80 -9.00 -18.05
C ILE A 204 -4.98 -8.38 -19.18
N GLU A 205 -4.64 -7.09 -19.03
CA GLU A 205 -3.65 -6.50 -19.92
C GLU A 205 -2.39 -7.36 -19.82
N PRO A 206 -1.75 -7.67 -20.95
CA PRO A 206 -0.71 -8.67 -20.98
C PRO A 206 0.40 -8.26 -20.01
N PRO A 207 0.88 -9.18 -19.18
CA PRO A 207 1.92 -8.89 -18.22
C PRO A 207 3.18 -8.40 -18.94
N ARG A 208 3.96 -7.57 -18.27
CA ARG A 208 5.21 -7.04 -18.82
C ARG A 208 6.42 -7.70 -18.16
N ASP A 209 7.39 -7.99 -19.01
CA ASP A 209 8.70 -8.43 -18.61
C ASP A 209 9.52 -7.21 -18.15
N VAL A 210 10.04 -7.28 -16.93
CA VAL A 210 10.95 -6.30 -16.34
C VAL A 210 12.31 -6.96 -16.11
N ALA A 211 13.39 -6.32 -16.56
CA ALA A 211 14.73 -6.83 -16.37
C ALA A 211 15.13 -6.78 -14.89
N LEU A 212 15.74 -7.86 -14.38
CA LEU A 212 16.18 -7.98 -13.00
C LEU A 212 17.67 -8.24 -12.92
N ALA A 213 18.35 -7.41 -12.15
CA ALA A 213 19.68 -7.67 -11.65
C ALA A 213 19.68 -7.55 -10.12
N ALA A 214 20.55 -8.31 -9.46
CA ALA A 214 20.70 -8.21 -8.02
C ALA A 214 22.13 -8.49 -7.59
N SER A 215 22.59 -7.79 -6.57
CA SER A 215 23.83 -8.06 -5.86
C SER A 215 23.53 -8.23 -4.37
N VAL A 216 24.03 -9.31 -3.79
CA VAL A 216 23.96 -9.56 -2.35
C VAL A 216 25.38 -9.80 -1.85
N LYS A 217 25.81 -9.05 -0.84
CA LYS A 217 27.12 -9.16 -0.21
C LYS A 217 26.95 -9.56 1.25
N ALA A 218 27.52 -10.69 1.66
CA ALA A 218 27.54 -11.13 3.05
C ALA A 218 28.91 -11.72 3.43
N PRO A 219 29.27 -11.77 4.74
CA PRO A 219 30.61 -12.18 5.18
C PRO A 219 31.02 -13.58 4.74
N ASN A 220 30.05 -14.47 4.59
CA ASN A 220 30.23 -15.88 4.24
C ASN A 220 29.68 -16.20 2.84
N GLY A 221 29.84 -15.28 1.89
CA GLY A 221 29.45 -15.45 0.49
C GLY A 221 28.42 -14.43 0.00
N GLY A 222 28.49 -14.10 -1.29
CA GLY A 222 27.54 -13.24 -1.96
C GLY A 222 26.65 -13.97 -2.97
N MET A 223 25.67 -13.26 -3.51
CA MET A 223 24.84 -13.73 -4.61
C MET A 223 24.72 -12.64 -5.68
N GLU A 224 24.89 -13.02 -6.94
CA GLU A 224 24.65 -12.15 -8.07
C GLU A 224 23.55 -12.74 -8.95
N ILE A 225 22.56 -11.92 -9.33
CA ILE A 225 21.56 -12.26 -10.33
C ILE A 225 21.90 -11.50 -11.61
N VAL A 226 22.13 -12.23 -12.70
CA VAL A 226 22.52 -11.67 -14.00
C VAL A 226 21.46 -12.00 -15.04
N LYS A 227 21.02 -10.99 -15.81
CA LYS A 227 20.01 -11.11 -16.89
C LYS A 227 18.67 -11.71 -16.43
N GLY A 228 18.29 -11.49 -15.18
CA GLY A 228 17.01 -11.93 -14.66
C GLY A 228 15.83 -11.21 -15.31
N LYS A 229 14.65 -11.76 -15.11
CA LYS A 229 13.39 -11.27 -15.63
C LYS A 229 12.29 -11.46 -14.60
N VAL A 230 11.46 -10.45 -14.41
CA VAL A 230 10.28 -10.50 -13.55
C VAL A 230 9.07 -10.18 -14.40
N ILE A 231 8.06 -11.04 -14.32
CA ILE A 231 6.78 -10.85 -14.98
C ILE A 231 5.89 -10.12 -13.99
N LEU A 232 5.57 -8.87 -14.29
CA LEU A 232 4.74 -8.00 -13.46
C LEU A 232 3.41 -7.70 -14.15
N PRO A 233 2.35 -7.43 -13.36
CA PRO A 233 1.21 -6.67 -13.85
C PRO A 233 1.66 -5.38 -14.56
N GLN A 234 1.00 -5.03 -15.66
CA GLN A 234 1.43 -3.91 -16.52
C GLN A 234 1.53 -2.58 -15.78
N ASP A 235 0.63 -2.35 -14.83
CA ASP A 235 0.63 -1.18 -13.95
C ASP A 235 1.85 -1.12 -13.05
N ALA A 236 2.19 -2.22 -12.39
CA ALA A 236 3.38 -2.31 -11.54
C ALA A 236 4.66 -2.12 -12.37
N ALA A 237 4.72 -2.71 -13.57
CA ALA A 237 5.83 -2.51 -14.50
C ALA A 237 5.94 -1.05 -14.98
N THR A 238 4.81 -0.37 -15.18
CA THR A 238 4.81 1.05 -15.62
C THR A 238 5.26 1.99 -14.51
N ALA A 239 4.89 1.70 -13.26
CA ALA A 239 5.30 2.49 -12.10
C ALA A 239 6.79 2.35 -11.80
N ILE A 240 7.36 1.15 -11.95
CA ILE A 240 8.75 0.88 -11.60
C ILE A 240 9.70 1.13 -12.78
N GLY A 241 9.25 0.89 -14.02
CA GLY A 241 10.08 1.02 -15.23
C GLY A 241 10.55 -0.34 -15.78
N PRO A 242 11.31 -0.32 -16.90
CA PRO A 242 11.74 -1.51 -17.61
C PRO A 242 12.79 -2.36 -16.87
N SER A 243 13.47 -1.82 -15.86
CA SER A 243 14.54 -2.52 -15.14
C SER A 243 14.50 -2.29 -13.64
N ILE A 244 14.91 -3.31 -12.89
CA ILE A 244 15.07 -3.29 -11.43
C ILE A 244 16.45 -3.85 -11.08
N PHE A 245 17.16 -3.11 -10.24
CA PHE A 245 18.38 -3.53 -9.59
C PHE A 245 18.21 -3.58 -8.07
N LEU A 246 18.60 -4.71 -7.47
CA LEU A 246 18.59 -4.90 -6.02
C LEU A 246 20.02 -4.94 -5.51
N ASP A 247 20.37 -4.11 -4.52
CA ASP A 247 21.66 -4.16 -3.83
C ASP A 247 21.44 -4.43 -2.35
N VAL A 248 21.96 -5.55 -1.86
CA VAL A 248 21.77 -5.98 -0.48
C VAL A 248 23.12 -6.24 0.16
N ALA A 249 23.40 -5.60 1.27
CA ALA A 249 24.58 -5.85 2.08
C ALA A 249 24.18 -6.39 3.45
N ALA A 250 24.96 -7.33 3.98
CA ALA A 250 24.74 -7.92 5.29
C ALA A 250 26.06 -8.03 6.10
N GLY A 251 25.95 -8.00 7.42
CA GLY A 251 27.09 -8.08 8.32
C GLY A 251 28.03 -6.88 8.15
N ARG A 252 29.34 -7.12 8.14
CA ARG A 252 30.35 -6.05 7.99
C ARG A 252 30.15 -5.20 6.73
N PHE A 253 29.68 -5.79 5.64
CA PHE A 253 29.44 -5.05 4.39
C PHE A 253 28.29 -4.06 4.52
N ALA A 254 27.34 -4.32 5.42
CA ALA A 254 26.26 -3.39 5.71
C ALA A 254 26.73 -2.25 6.61
N THR A 255 27.51 -2.55 7.66
CA THR A 255 28.04 -1.53 8.59
C THR A 255 29.12 -0.66 7.95
N GLU A 256 29.96 -1.20 7.07
CA GLU A 256 30.94 -0.41 6.29
C GLU A 256 30.28 0.54 5.28
N ALA A 257 29.03 0.26 4.90
CA ALA A 257 28.29 1.06 3.92
C ALA A 257 27.39 2.14 4.56
N ASP A 258 27.12 2.06 5.86
CA ASP A 258 26.25 3.01 6.56
C ASP A 258 26.59 3.11 8.07
N ASP A 259 27.05 4.29 8.48
CA ASP A 259 27.49 4.59 9.85
C ASP A 259 26.37 4.42 10.90
N ALA A 260 25.09 4.52 10.51
CA ALA A 260 23.98 4.34 11.43
C ALA A 260 23.84 2.88 11.87
N LEU A 261 24.14 1.93 10.97
CA LEU A 261 24.19 0.50 11.31
C LEU A 261 25.34 0.18 12.25
N GLU A 262 26.50 0.79 12.05
CA GLU A 262 27.65 0.63 12.95
C GLU A 262 27.33 1.19 14.34
N SER A 263 26.79 2.41 14.40
CA SER A 263 26.44 3.10 15.65
C SER A 263 25.41 2.32 16.48
N ALA A 264 24.45 1.67 15.82
CA ALA A 264 23.40 0.90 16.48
C ALA A 264 23.80 -0.55 16.80
N ALA A 265 24.94 -1.05 16.33
CA ALA A 265 25.30 -2.47 16.44
C ALA A 265 25.35 -2.99 17.88
N HIS A 266 25.70 -2.14 18.85
CA HIS A 266 25.71 -2.50 20.27
C HIS A 266 24.31 -2.82 20.82
N GLU A 267 23.29 -2.07 20.39
CA GLU A 267 21.90 -2.26 20.83
C GLU A 267 21.30 -3.55 20.27
N TYR A 268 21.67 -3.91 19.05
CA TYR A 268 21.16 -5.08 18.34
C TYR A 268 22.13 -6.28 18.36
N ARG A 269 22.90 -6.44 19.45
CA ARG A 269 23.84 -7.57 19.63
C ARG A 269 23.18 -8.93 19.32
N GLY A 270 23.86 -9.73 18.51
CA GLY A 270 23.40 -11.06 18.08
C GLY A 270 22.43 -11.03 16.89
N LYS A 271 22.06 -9.85 16.37
CA LYS A 271 21.32 -9.71 15.11
C LYS A 271 22.27 -9.33 13.98
N LEU A 272 21.90 -9.70 12.75
CA LEU A 272 22.70 -9.44 11.57
C LEU A 272 22.33 -8.08 10.98
N PRO A 273 23.23 -7.08 10.93
CA PRO A 273 22.94 -5.82 10.24
C PRO A 273 22.71 -6.08 8.76
N ILE A 274 21.72 -5.40 8.19
CA ILE A 274 21.34 -5.50 6.79
C ILE A 274 21.03 -4.12 6.22
N ARG A 275 21.46 -3.90 4.98
CA ARG A 275 21.11 -2.77 4.13
C ARG A 275 20.54 -3.31 2.84
N GLY A 276 19.43 -2.75 2.38
CA GLY A 276 18.80 -3.12 1.13
C GLY A 276 18.41 -1.88 0.34
N ASN A 277 18.87 -1.81 -0.90
CA ASN A 277 18.48 -0.81 -1.86
C ASN A 277 17.78 -1.46 -3.04
N ILE A 278 16.79 -0.76 -3.56
CA ILE A 278 16.11 -1.06 -4.81
C ILE A 278 16.30 0.17 -5.68
N TYR A 279 16.74 -0.04 -6.91
CA TYR A 279 16.83 0.99 -7.94
C TYR A 279 16.07 0.51 -9.15
N SER A 280 15.37 1.42 -9.81
CA SER A 280 14.74 1.21 -11.09
C SER A 280 14.82 2.50 -11.91
N ASP A 281 14.32 2.47 -13.13
CA ASP A 281 14.32 3.64 -14.00
C ASP A 281 13.45 4.80 -13.47
N ARG A 282 12.53 4.52 -12.54
CA ARG A 282 11.51 5.47 -12.04
C ARG A 282 11.33 5.46 -10.53
N ALA A 283 12.11 4.65 -9.81
CA ALA A 283 11.98 4.51 -8.38
C ALA A 283 13.30 4.09 -7.74
N GLN A 284 13.52 4.58 -6.52
CA GLN A 284 14.54 4.06 -5.63
C GLN A 284 13.96 3.87 -4.23
N ALA A 285 14.39 2.84 -3.53
CA ALA A 285 14.00 2.60 -2.16
C ALA A 285 15.17 2.08 -1.33
N GLU A 286 15.23 2.50 -0.07
CA GLU A 286 16.25 2.08 0.87
C GLU A 286 15.61 1.58 2.18
N GLY A 287 16.19 0.52 2.72
CA GLY A 287 15.91 -0.01 4.05
C GLY A 287 17.19 -0.37 4.79
N LEU A 288 17.26 0.04 6.07
CA LEU A 288 18.34 -0.27 6.99
C LEU A 288 17.78 -0.96 8.22
N GLY A 289 18.40 -2.04 8.67
CA GLY A 289 17.94 -2.72 9.87
C GLY A 289 18.79 -3.89 10.33
N PHE A 290 18.25 -4.65 11.28
CA PHE A 290 18.88 -5.82 11.88
C PHE A 290 17.97 -7.04 11.76
N LEU A 291 18.46 -8.06 11.04
CA LEU A 291 17.80 -9.34 10.86
C LEU A 291 18.02 -10.24 12.07
N SER A 292 16.93 -10.63 12.70
CA SER A 292 16.89 -11.69 13.71
C SER A 292 16.60 -13.02 13.04
N LEU A 293 17.65 -13.82 12.80
CA LEU A 293 17.55 -15.10 12.09
C LEU A 293 16.56 -16.11 12.71
N PRO A 294 16.48 -16.29 14.04
CA PRO A 294 15.55 -17.26 14.63
C PRO A 294 14.08 -16.92 14.40
N GLN A 295 13.75 -15.63 14.38
CA GLN A 295 12.38 -15.13 14.22
C GLN A 295 12.04 -14.77 12.77
N GLY A 296 13.05 -14.66 11.88
CA GLY A 296 12.88 -14.19 10.52
C GLY A 296 12.34 -12.75 10.45
N GLN A 297 12.65 -11.93 11.46
CA GLN A 297 12.17 -10.55 11.60
C GLN A 297 13.32 -9.57 11.37
N ILE A 298 13.01 -8.45 10.73
CA ILE A 298 13.94 -7.33 10.53
C ILE A 298 13.45 -6.18 11.41
N HIS A 299 14.32 -5.71 12.29
CA HIS A 299 14.13 -4.45 13.01
C HIS A 299 14.72 -3.34 12.17
N LEU A 300 13.88 -2.46 11.63
CA LEU A 300 14.34 -1.28 10.91
C LEU A 300 14.91 -0.24 11.89
N LEU A 301 15.96 0.46 11.46
CA LEU A 301 16.49 1.60 12.21
C LEU A 301 15.69 2.88 12.00
N ARG A 302 15.05 2.99 10.84
CA ARG A 302 14.27 4.14 10.40
C ARG A 302 13.16 3.69 9.46
N PRO A 303 12.15 4.54 9.19
CA PRO A 303 11.14 4.22 8.16
C PRO A 303 11.81 3.85 6.84
N LEU A 304 11.18 2.94 6.09
CA LEU A 304 11.58 2.70 4.71
C LEU A 304 11.38 3.98 3.93
N LYS A 305 12.38 4.39 3.14
CA LYS A 305 12.29 5.56 2.27
C LYS A 305 12.20 5.08 0.83
N ALA A 306 11.23 5.60 0.09
CA ALA A 306 11.10 5.41 -1.35
C ALA A 306 10.96 6.76 -2.03
N GLU A 307 11.60 6.91 -3.18
CA GLU A 307 11.48 8.06 -4.08
C GLU A 307 11.04 7.51 -5.43
N LEU A 308 10.05 8.14 -6.06
CA LEU A 308 9.49 7.65 -7.32
C LEU A 308 8.93 8.78 -8.18
N ASP A 309 8.87 8.52 -9.48
CA ASP A 309 8.24 9.40 -10.46
C ASP A 309 6.71 9.32 -10.34
N LEU A 310 6.05 10.47 -10.44
CA LEU A 310 4.61 10.55 -10.33
C LEU A 310 3.96 10.28 -11.68
N THR A 311 3.63 9.00 -11.91
CA THR A 311 2.92 8.58 -13.12
C THR A 311 1.40 8.63 -12.93
N PRO A 312 0.61 8.85 -14.01
CA PRO A 312 -0.84 8.72 -13.96
C PRO A 312 -1.31 7.36 -13.44
N GLU A 313 -0.60 6.29 -13.81
CA GLU A 313 -0.89 4.92 -13.37
C GLU A 313 -0.69 4.78 -11.86
N PHE A 314 0.38 5.39 -11.33
CA PHE A 314 0.62 5.39 -9.88
C PHE A 314 -0.49 6.13 -9.12
N GLY A 315 -0.91 7.30 -9.61
CA GLY A 315 -2.03 8.05 -9.06
C GLY A 315 -3.34 7.24 -9.02
N LYS A 316 -3.74 6.71 -10.18
CA LYS A 316 -5.00 5.98 -10.37
C LYS A 316 -5.08 4.66 -9.62
N LEU A 317 -3.96 3.98 -9.38
CA LEU A 317 -3.97 2.63 -8.83
C LEU A 317 -3.55 2.57 -7.36
N TYR A 318 -2.71 3.51 -6.90
CA TYR A 318 -2.14 3.46 -5.56
C TYR A 318 -2.59 4.65 -4.72
N LEU A 319 -2.45 5.87 -5.22
CA LEU A 319 -2.79 7.06 -4.44
C LEU A 319 -4.30 7.20 -4.24
N VAL A 320 -5.11 6.76 -5.21
CA VAL A 320 -6.57 6.71 -5.05
C VAL A 320 -7.01 5.91 -3.83
N ARG A 321 -6.22 4.91 -3.41
CA ARG A 321 -6.50 4.05 -2.25
C ARG A 321 -6.21 4.72 -0.91
N VAL A 322 -5.46 5.81 -0.94
CA VAL A 322 -5.19 6.67 0.22
C VAL A 322 -6.18 7.81 0.27
N ASN A 323 -6.46 8.42 -0.89
CA ASN A 323 -7.43 9.49 -1.02
C ASN A 323 -7.98 9.58 -2.45
N PRO A 324 -9.32 9.61 -2.65
CA PRO A 324 -9.93 9.66 -3.97
C PRO A 324 -9.50 10.84 -4.85
N LEU A 325 -9.18 12.01 -4.27
CA LEU A 325 -8.69 13.17 -5.03
C LEU A 325 -7.36 12.90 -5.72
N LEU A 326 -6.52 12.04 -5.14
CA LEU A 326 -5.20 11.71 -5.69
C LEU A 326 -5.31 10.74 -6.88
N GLY A 327 -6.45 10.07 -7.06
CA GLY A 327 -6.72 9.27 -8.26
C GLY A 327 -6.89 10.10 -9.53
N GLU A 328 -7.15 11.40 -9.40
CA GLU A 328 -7.26 12.32 -10.53
C GLU A 328 -5.89 12.84 -11.02
N ILE A 329 -4.79 12.42 -10.40
CA ILE A 329 -3.43 12.81 -10.81
C ILE A 329 -3.10 12.26 -12.21
N ILE A 330 -2.58 13.14 -13.08
CA ILE A 330 -2.13 12.79 -14.43
C ILE A 330 -0.65 13.10 -14.68
N GLY A 331 0.10 13.42 -13.62
CA GLY A 331 1.54 13.67 -13.68
C GLY A 331 1.96 14.89 -12.85
N PRO A 332 3.26 15.14 -12.75
CA PRO A 332 3.78 16.30 -12.04
C PRO A 332 3.33 17.62 -12.67
N ALA A 333 3.32 18.69 -11.87
CA ALA A 333 3.06 20.05 -12.35
C ALA A 333 4.31 20.76 -12.88
N ILE A 334 5.50 20.14 -12.74
CA ILE A 334 6.79 20.67 -13.18
C ILE A 334 7.37 19.67 -14.18
N SER A 335 7.88 20.18 -15.30
CA SER A 335 8.53 19.42 -16.37
C SER A 335 10.06 19.51 -16.24
N GLU A 336 10.61 19.26 -15.06
CA GLU A 336 12.06 19.16 -14.89
C GLU A 336 12.39 17.67 -14.78
N ASP A 337 13.12 17.17 -15.78
CA ASP A 337 13.40 15.75 -16.04
C ASP A 337 14.24 15.03 -14.95
N ASP A 338 14.52 15.66 -13.79
CA ASP A 338 15.59 15.22 -12.88
C ASP A 338 15.26 15.25 -11.36
N LEU A 339 14.02 15.48 -10.93
CA LEU A 339 13.64 15.41 -9.52
C LEU A 339 12.63 14.28 -9.24
N PRO A 340 12.79 13.49 -8.16
CA PRO A 340 11.78 12.54 -7.77
C PRO A 340 10.51 13.29 -7.37
N ASP A 341 9.44 13.06 -8.11
CA ASP A 341 8.17 13.79 -7.91
C ASP A 341 7.54 13.52 -6.54
N ILE A 342 7.86 12.36 -5.93
CA ILE A 342 7.28 11.91 -4.68
C ILE A 342 8.33 11.24 -3.79
N THR A 343 8.37 11.65 -2.52
CA THR A 343 9.05 10.91 -1.45
C THR A 343 8.04 10.28 -0.50
N ILE A 344 8.18 8.98 -0.26
CA ILE A 344 7.33 8.17 0.62
C ILE A 344 8.17 7.58 1.75
N TYR A 345 7.68 7.74 2.98
CA TYR A 345 8.17 7.04 4.16
C TYR A 345 7.15 5.99 4.60
N ALA A 346 7.57 4.76 4.81
CA ALA A 346 6.73 3.69 5.34
C ALA A 346 7.35 3.08 6.59
N ALA A 347 6.68 3.25 7.73
CA ALA A 347 7.08 2.69 9.01
C ALA A 347 6.14 1.51 9.36
N PRO A 348 6.66 0.27 9.42
CA PRO A 348 5.89 -0.81 10.03
C PRO A 348 5.74 -0.56 11.53
N LYS A 349 4.66 -1.08 12.12
CA LYS A 349 4.47 -1.10 13.57
C LYS A 349 5.73 -1.58 14.29
N ASP A 350 6.15 -0.82 15.30
CA ASP A 350 7.35 -1.05 16.11
C ASP A 350 8.65 -1.20 15.29
N PHE A 351 8.67 -0.68 14.06
CA PHE A 351 9.77 -0.86 13.11
C PHE A 351 10.08 -2.34 12.78
N LEU A 352 9.10 -3.23 12.94
CA LEU A 352 9.26 -4.66 12.72
C LEU A 352 8.72 -5.11 11.36
N LEU A 353 9.58 -5.68 10.52
CA LEU A 353 9.17 -6.41 9.32
C LEU A 353 9.30 -7.92 9.57
N PRO A 354 8.33 -8.75 9.13
CA PRO A 354 7.02 -8.40 8.58
C PRO A 354 6.07 -7.70 9.58
N SER A 355 5.28 -6.72 9.12
CA SER A 355 4.12 -6.17 9.86
C SER A 355 2.83 -6.34 9.05
N ASP A 356 1.70 -6.20 9.74
CA ASP A 356 0.36 -6.05 9.16
C ASP A 356 -0.18 -4.61 9.34
N GLU A 357 0.51 -3.78 10.11
CA GLU A 357 0.18 -2.38 10.35
C GLU A 357 1.35 -1.50 9.89
N TYR A 358 1.03 -0.47 9.11
CA TYR A 358 1.99 0.48 8.56
C TYR A 358 1.49 1.91 8.73
N SER A 359 2.40 2.82 9.09
CA SER A 359 2.22 4.25 8.93
C SER A 359 2.93 4.67 7.66
N VAL A 360 2.24 5.40 6.79
CA VAL A 360 2.78 5.93 5.55
C VAL A 360 2.70 7.44 5.58
N ARG A 361 3.80 8.10 5.24
CA ARG A 361 3.87 9.54 5.01
C ARG A 361 4.35 9.79 3.59
N ILE A 362 3.64 10.63 2.85
CA ILE A 362 4.04 11.13 1.54
C ILE A 362 4.32 12.62 1.69
N GLU A 363 5.50 13.05 1.27
CA GLU A 363 5.86 14.47 1.33
C GLU A 363 5.00 15.32 0.37
N PRO A 364 4.84 16.63 0.65
CA PRO A 364 4.13 17.55 -0.24
C PRO A 364 4.57 17.42 -1.69
N MET A 365 3.61 17.36 -2.61
CA MET A 365 3.88 17.26 -4.04
C MET A 365 3.13 18.34 -4.82
N ARG A 366 3.74 18.78 -5.92
CA ARG A 366 3.10 19.67 -6.90
C ARG A 366 2.70 18.85 -8.12
N THR A 367 1.41 18.69 -8.30
CA THR A 367 0.84 17.75 -9.26
C THR A 367 -0.15 18.44 -10.20
N THR A 368 -0.41 17.79 -11.33
CA THR A 368 -1.51 18.13 -12.22
C THR A 368 -2.65 17.14 -12.01
N LEU A 369 -3.84 17.65 -11.74
CA LEU A 369 -5.07 16.86 -11.63
C LEU A 369 -5.85 16.98 -12.93
N ALA A 370 -6.36 15.86 -13.44
CA ALA A 370 -7.37 15.85 -14.49
C ALA A 370 -8.68 16.44 -13.95
N LYS A 371 -9.54 16.84 -14.88
CA LYS A 371 -10.92 17.15 -14.60
C LYS A 371 -11.68 15.86 -14.23
N GLY A 372 -11.87 15.60 -12.94
CA GLY A 372 -12.77 14.57 -12.44
C GLY A 372 -13.97 15.12 -11.66
N GLN A 373 -14.79 14.21 -11.13
CA GLN A 373 -16.05 14.54 -10.47
C GLN A 373 -15.83 15.39 -9.23
N LEU A 374 -14.76 15.14 -8.48
CA LEU A 374 -14.50 15.84 -7.22
C LEU A 374 -13.98 17.25 -7.48
N VAL A 375 -12.97 17.39 -8.35
CA VAL A 375 -12.40 18.69 -8.71
C VAL A 375 -13.44 19.58 -9.40
N ASP A 376 -14.16 19.05 -10.39
CA ASP A 376 -15.19 19.82 -11.11
C ASP A 376 -16.37 20.20 -10.19
N GLY A 377 -16.77 19.29 -9.30
CA GLY A 377 -17.80 19.55 -8.29
C GLY A 377 -17.43 20.69 -7.34
N VAL A 378 -16.19 20.70 -6.82
CA VAL A 378 -15.66 21.79 -5.99
C VAL A 378 -15.64 23.12 -6.75
N LEU A 379 -15.08 23.13 -7.96
CA LEU A 379 -14.96 24.35 -8.74
C LEU A 379 -16.32 24.91 -9.16
N THR A 380 -17.28 24.04 -9.46
CA THR A 380 -18.67 24.42 -9.74
C THR A 380 -19.34 25.02 -8.50
N LEU A 381 -19.19 24.37 -7.34
CA LEU A 381 -19.73 24.83 -6.07
C LEU A 381 -19.21 26.23 -5.69
N LEU A 382 -17.94 26.50 -5.98
CA LEU A 382 -17.28 27.79 -5.70
C LEU A 382 -17.42 28.81 -6.83
N ARG A 383 -18.15 28.49 -7.92
CA ARG A 383 -18.27 29.34 -9.12
C ARG A 383 -16.92 29.72 -9.73
N ARG A 384 -15.94 28.80 -9.64
CA ARG A 384 -14.57 28.95 -10.13
C ARG A 384 -14.23 28.04 -11.32
N GLN A 385 -15.22 27.72 -12.14
CA GLN A 385 -15.01 27.00 -13.41
C GLN A 385 -14.07 27.78 -14.36
N ASP A 386 -13.90 29.08 -14.14
CA ASP A 386 -12.94 29.94 -14.82
C ASP A 386 -11.48 29.47 -14.64
N LEU A 387 -11.18 28.72 -13.58
CA LEU A 387 -9.86 28.12 -13.37
C LEU A 387 -9.57 26.98 -14.37
N LEU A 388 -10.60 26.42 -14.98
CA LEU A 388 -10.52 25.37 -16.00
C LEU A 388 -10.74 25.89 -17.43
N LYS A 389 -10.72 27.22 -17.70
CA LYS A 389 -10.98 27.87 -19.03
C LYS A 389 -10.44 27.09 -20.26
N GLY A 390 -11.20 26.14 -20.77
CA GLY A 390 -10.81 25.26 -21.89
C GLY A 390 -9.72 24.23 -21.61
N ARG A 391 -9.29 24.06 -20.35
CA ARG A 391 -8.29 23.07 -19.92
C ARG A 391 -8.97 21.87 -19.28
N SER A 392 -8.48 20.68 -19.59
CA SER A 392 -8.91 19.42 -18.98
C SER A 392 -8.16 19.10 -17.67
N GLN A 393 -7.38 20.04 -17.15
CA GLN A 393 -6.48 19.83 -16.03
C GLN A 393 -6.25 21.08 -15.19
N ILE A 394 -5.88 20.90 -13.93
CA ILE A 394 -5.60 21.96 -12.95
C ILE A 394 -4.36 21.61 -12.13
N THR A 395 -3.55 22.60 -11.78
CA THR A 395 -2.42 22.39 -10.87
C THR A 395 -2.91 22.28 -9.43
N ALA A 396 -2.26 21.43 -8.64
CA ALA A 396 -2.52 21.26 -7.23
C ALA A 396 -1.19 21.18 -6.46
N LEU A 397 -1.16 21.76 -5.27
CA LEU A 397 -0.13 21.55 -4.27
C LEU A 397 -0.76 20.86 -3.08
N THR A 398 -0.21 19.72 -2.65
CA THR A 398 -0.70 19.00 -1.48
C THR A 398 0.06 19.41 -0.22
N SER A 399 -0.57 19.31 0.95
CA SER A 399 0.14 19.15 2.23
C SER A 399 0.83 17.78 2.27
N PRO A 400 1.62 17.48 3.33
CA PRO A 400 2.02 16.11 3.60
C PRO A 400 0.77 15.23 3.73
N ILE A 401 0.89 13.98 3.30
CA ILE A 401 -0.17 12.98 3.37
C ILE A 401 0.24 11.93 4.38
N GLU A 402 -0.53 11.75 5.44
CA GLU A 402 -0.34 10.67 6.39
C GLU A 402 -1.51 9.70 6.37
N ALA A 403 -1.19 8.41 6.38
CA ALA A 403 -2.16 7.35 6.41
C ALA A 403 -1.67 6.17 7.25
N SER A 404 -2.58 5.61 8.04
CA SER A 404 -2.37 4.33 8.71
C SER A 404 -3.06 3.21 7.93
N ILE A 405 -2.33 2.12 7.69
CA ILE A 405 -2.76 0.99 6.88
C ILE A 405 -2.80 -0.24 7.77
N ASN A 406 -3.95 -0.90 7.84
CA ASN A 406 -4.10 -2.20 8.50
C ASN A 406 -4.42 -3.26 7.44
N LEU A 407 -3.44 -4.10 7.13
CA LEU A 407 -3.54 -5.15 6.12
C LEU A 407 -4.45 -6.31 6.54
N LYS A 408 -4.72 -6.51 7.83
CA LYS A 408 -5.66 -7.54 8.30
C LYS A 408 -7.10 -7.13 8.06
N THR A 409 -7.44 -5.89 8.45
CA THR A 409 -8.80 -5.38 8.28
C THR A 409 -9.04 -4.85 6.87
N GLY A 410 -7.99 -4.49 6.14
CA GLY A 410 -8.07 -3.83 4.84
C GLY A 410 -8.40 -2.34 4.95
N VAL A 411 -8.27 -1.77 6.15
CA VAL A 411 -8.64 -0.38 6.43
C VAL A 411 -7.42 0.53 6.25
N ILE A 412 -7.62 1.61 5.49
CA ILE A 412 -6.70 2.75 5.38
C ILE A 412 -7.39 3.94 6.04
N ALA A 413 -6.83 4.45 7.13
CA ALA A 413 -7.27 5.70 7.71
C ALA A 413 -6.31 6.82 7.27
N CYS A 414 -6.85 7.76 6.50
CA CYS A 414 -6.14 8.90 5.97
C CYS A 414 -6.41 10.11 6.86
N ASP A 415 -5.32 10.69 7.39
CA ASP A 415 -5.37 11.94 8.13
C ASP A 415 -5.67 13.11 7.19
N ARG A 416 -5.81 14.31 7.75
CA ARG A 416 -6.17 15.48 6.96
C ARG A 416 -5.08 15.82 5.95
N ILE A 417 -5.47 15.79 4.68
CA ILE A 417 -4.70 16.31 3.55
C ILE A 417 -5.38 17.59 3.09
N ASP A 418 -4.58 18.64 2.92
CA ASP A 418 -5.00 19.89 2.32
C ASP A 418 -4.47 19.98 0.88
N LEU A 419 -5.28 20.48 -0.05
CA LEU A 419 -4.91 20.72 -1.43
C LEU A 419 -5.19 22.17 -1.80
N LEU A 420 -4.20 22.84 -2.39
CA LEU A 420 -4.34 24.16 -2.99
C LEU A 420 -4.42 24.03 -4.51
N LEU A 421 -5.63 24.19 -5.05
CA LEU A 421 -5.91 24.11 -6.49
C LEU A 421 -5.70 25.47 -7.17
N ALA A 422 -4.93 25.48 -8.27
CA ALA A 422 -4.56 26.66 -9.04
C ALA A 422 -4.09 27.85 -8.17
N ASP A 423 -3.39 27.56 -7.07
CA ASP A 423 -2.89 28.54 -6.11
C ASP A 423 -3.99 29.46 -5.53
N ARG A 424 -5.28 29.03 -5.55
CA ARG A 424 -6.43 29.87 -5.18
C ARG A 424 -7.55 29.17 -4.43
N VAL A 425 -7.79 27.89 -4.70
CA VAL A 425 -8.90 27.15 -4.08
C VAL A 425 -8.32 26.12 -3.13
N HIS A 426 -8.40 26.43 -1.84
CA HIS A 426 -7.98 25.51 -0.79
C HIS A 426 -9.15 24.59 -0.40
N VAL A 427 -8.89 23.28 -0.43
CA VAL A 427 -9.79 22.23 0.09
C VAL A 427 -9.02 21.29 1.00
N ALA A 428 -9.72 20.58 1.87
CA ALA A 428 -9.14 19.56 2.74
C ALA A 428 -9.96 18.25 2.67
N THR A 429 -9.31 17.12 2.92
CA THR A 429 -9.95 15.81 2.94
C THR A 429 -9.36 14.91 4.02
N TRP A 430 -10.18 14.10 4.67
CA TRP A 430 -9.75 13.08 5.63
C TRP A 430 -10.80 11.98 5.74
N GLY A 431 -10.43 10.83 6.30
CA GLY A 431 -11.37 9.77 6.64
C GLY A 431 -10.81 8.38 6.39
N ILE A 432 -11.70 7.42 6.14
CA ILE A 432 -11.36 6.01 6.10
C ILE A 432 -11.76 5.39 4.76
N MET A 433 -10.92 4.50 4.28
CA MET A 433 -11.14 3.68 3.10
C MET A 433 -11.03 2.21 3.50
N ASP A 434 -11.96 1.38 3.04
CA ASP A 434 -11.94 -0.06 3.26
C ASP A 434 -11.69 -0.74 1.91
N ILE A 435 -10.48 -1.28 1.75
CA ILE A 435 -10.03 -1.94 0.51
C ILE A 435 -10.73 -3.28 0.33
N HIS A 436 -11.11 -3.96 1.41
CA HIS A 436 -11.74 -5.27 1.33
C HIS A 436 -13.22 -5.18 0.93
N HIS A 437 -13.90 -4.14 1.40
CA HIS A 437 -15.31 -3.87 1.07
C HIS A 437 -15.47 -2.83 -0.05
N GLU A 438 -14.38 -2.30 -0.57
CA GLU A 438 -14.33 -1.21 -1.56
C GLU A 438 -15.18 0.01 -1.20
N THR A 439 -15.17 0.40 0.07
CA THR A 439 -15.97 1.54 0.54
C THR A 439 -15.11 2.73 0.92
N VAL A 440 -15.64 3.92 0.67
CA VAL A 440 -15.06 5.20 1.08
C VAL A 440 -15.98 5.86 2.09
N GLN A 441 -15.41 6.32 3.20
CA GLN A 441 -16.06 7.16 4.18
C GLN A 441 -15.13 8.32 4.52
N MET A 442 -15.17 9.36 3.69
CA MET A 442 -14.31 10.53 3.84
C MET A 442 -15.12 11.81 3.95
N THR A 443 -14.48 12.87 4.40
CA THR A 443 -15.04 14.22 4.42
C THR A 443 -14.21 15.07 3.47
N LEU A 444 -14.88 15.76 2.55
CA LEU A 444 -14.35 16.91 1.82
C LEU A 444 -14.72 18.17 2.60
N ALA A 445 -13.76 19.03 2.90
CA ALA A 445 -14.00 20.28 3.58
C ALA A 445 -13.48 21.46 2.76
N ILE A 446 -14.27 22.53 2.74
CA ILE A 446 -13.87 23.81 2.17
C ILE A 446 -13.70 24.82 3.32
N PRO A 447 -12.48 25.31 3.56
CA PRO A 447 -12.21 26.32 4.59
C PRO A 447 -13.00 27.61 4.36
N GLY A 448 -13.34 28.28 5.46
CA GLY A 448 -14.02 29.57 5.44
C GLY A 448 -13.23 30.66 4.72
N SER A 449 -11.90 30.60 4.70
CA SER A 449 -11.03 31.49 3.89
C SER A 449 -11.36 31.37 2.41
N THR A 450 -11.35 30.15 1.87
CA THR A 450 -11.73 29.89 0.48
C THR A 450 -13.14 30.40 0.16
N LEU A 451 -14.11 30.15 1.05
CA LEU A 451 -15.50 30.61 0.86
C LEU A 451 -15.61 32.15 0.88
N ARG A 452 -14.86 32.82 1.75
CA ARG A 452 -14.78 34.29 1.81
C ARG A 452 -14.21 34.86 0.52
N GLU A 453 -13.09 34.32 0.06
CA GLU A 453 -12.37 34.81 -1.12
C GLU A 453 -13.12 34.53 -2.43
N THR A 454 -13.76 33.36 -2.55
CA THR A 454 -14.40 32.95 -3.80
C THR A 454 -15.87 33.37 -3.90
N LEU A 455 -16.61 33.38 -2.78
CA LEU A 455 -18.06 33.64 -2.76
C LEU A 455 -18.44 34.92 -1.99
N GLY A 456 -17.49 35.62 -1.39
CA GLY A 456 -17.75 36.85 -0.64
C GLY A 456 -18.44 36.65 0.72
N LEU A 457 -18.36 35.44 1.29
CA LEU A 457 -19.03 35.08 2.54
C LEU A 457 -18.29 35.61 3.81
N SER A 458 -18.13 36.92 3.92
CA SER A 458 -17.30 37.60 4.94
C SER A 458 -17.71 37.40 6.40
N ARG A 459 -18.96 36.99 6.69
CA ARG A 459 -19.45 36.80 8.08
C ARG A 459 -19.18 35.42 8.67
N LEU A 460 -18.48 34.54 7.96
CA LEU A 460 -18.11 33.23 8.47
C LEU A 460 -17.06 33.31 9.59
N ALA A 461 -17.19 32.46 10.61
CA ALA A 461 -16.17 32.30 11.63
C ALA A 461 -14.80 31.95 11.02
N HIS A 462 -13.72 32.30 11.71
CA HIS A 462 -12.35 32.11 11.19
C HIS A 462 -12.01 30.63 11.00
N ASP A 463 -12.54 29.77 11.87
CA ASP A 463 -12.40 28.33 11.93
C ASP A 463 -13.55 27.57 11.24
N TYR A 464 -14.39 28.26 10.46
CA TYR A 464 -15.49 27.62 9.75
C TYR A 464 -14.98 26.71 8.62
N TYR A 465 -15.58 25.53 8.49
CA TYR A 465 -15.39 24.62 7.36
C TYR A 465 -16.75 24.13 6.85
N LEU A 466 -16.99 24.24 5.54
CA LEU A 466 -18.10 23.54 4.90
C LEU A 466 -17.68 22.09 4.69
N LYS A 467 -18.25 21.17 5.49
CA LYS A 467 -18.00 19.72 5.41
C LYS A 467 -19.00 19.06 4.45
N ILE A 468 -18.52 18.19 3.58
CA ILE A 468 -19.29 17.48 2.58
C ILE A 468 -18.85 16.00 2.64
N PRO A 469 -19.73 15.05 2.99
CA PRO A 469 -19.36 13.65 3.06
C PRO A 469 -19.08 13.08 1.66
N ILE A 470 -18.05 12.24 1.57
CA ILE A 470 -17.69 11.42 0.42
C ILE A 470 -17.99 9.96 0.77
N ARG A 471 -18.82 9.32 -0.07
CA ARG A 471 -19.25 7.92 0.07
C ARG A 471 -19.03 7.15 -1.23
N GLY A 472 -19.42 5.88 -1.29
CA GLY A 472 -19.30 5.06 -2.51
C GLY A 472 -18.02 4.25 -2.52
N SER A 473 -17.42 4.08 -3.69
CA SER A 473 -16.16 3.32 -3.86
C SER A 473 -14.98 4.23 -4.20
N MET A 474 -13.77 3.67 -4.11
CA MET A 474 -12.51 4.40 -4.34
C MET A 474 -12.43 4.97 -5.76
N GLU A 475 -12.88 4.20 -6.76
CA GLU A 475 -12.87 4.61 -8.17
C GLU A 475 -14.09 5.47 -8.56
N ARG A 476 -15.19 5.40 -7.80
CA ARG A 476 -16.42 6.15 -8.05
C ARG A 476 -16.92 6.82 -6.77
N PRO A 477 -16.16 7.78 -6.21
CA PRO A 477 -16.57 8.52 -5.03
C PRO A 477 -17.83 9.35 -5.33
N GLN A 478 -18.79 9.30 -4.43
CA GLN A 478 -20.04 10.03 -4.50
C GLN A 478 -20.03 11.17 -3.48
N VAL A 479 -20.35 12.37 -3.95
CA VAL A 479 -20.42 13.59 -3.15
C VAL A 479 -21.67 14.35 -3.53
N ASP A 480 -22.48 14.72 -2.53
CA ASP A 480 -23.69 15.51 -2.75
C ASP A 480 -23.37 17.01 -2.80
N PHE A 481 -22.82 17.43 -3.94
CA PHE A 481 -22.54 18.84 -4.21
C PHE A 481 -23.82 19.69 -4.28
N MET A 482 -24.98 19.08 -4.56
CA MET A 482 -26.25 19.79 -4.61
C MET A 482 -26.71 20.22 -3.21
N ALA A 483 -26.64 19.31 -2.23
CA ALA A 483 -26.90 19.63 -0.84
C ALA A 483 -25.92 20.69 -0.32
N ALA A 484 -24.63 20.56 -0.64
CA ALA A 484 -23.62 21.56 -0.28
C ALA A 484 -23.94 22.95 -0.88
N GLY A 485 -24.36 22.99 -2.15
CA GLY A 485 -24.76 24.22 -2.84
C GLY A 485 -25.97 24.90 -2.20
N LYS A 486 -26.97 24.12 -1.76
CA LYS A 486 -28.11 24.65 -0.99
C LYS A 486 -27.64 25.28 0.33
N GLY A 487 -26.72 24.63 1.04
CA GLY A 487 -26.11 25.18 2.26
C GLY A 487 -25.41 26.52 2.03
N ILE A 488 -24.62 26.64 0.95
CA ILE A 488 -23.96 27.90 0.56
C ILE A 488 -24.98 29.01 0.22
N ALA A 489 -26.05 28.67 -0.51
CA ALA A 489 -27.09 29.64 -0.84
C ALA A 489 -27.75 30.20 0.44
N GLN A 490 -27.99 29.33 1.42
CA GLN A 490 -28.52 29.73 2.72
C GLN A 490 -27.56 30.66 3.48
N LEU A 491 -26.25 30.39 3.48
CA LEU A 491 -25.24 31.30 4.06
C LEU A 491 -25.28 32.68 3.41
N THR A 492 -25.37 32.71 2.08
CA THR A 492 -25.44 33.95 1.31
C THR A 492 -26.66 34.79 1.71
N LEU A 493 -27.83 34.15 1.82
CA LEU A 493 -29.07 34.81 2.22
C LEU A 493 -29.02 35.35 3.66
N GLN A 494 -28.39 34.61 4.59
CA GLN A 494 -28.22 35.06 5.97
C GLN A 494 -27.29 36.27 6.08
N GLN A 495 -26.22 36.30 5.29
CA GLN A 495 -25.32 37.43 5.24
C GLN A 495 -26.03 38.70 4.73
N GLN A 496 -27.00 38.57 3.83
CA GLN A 496 -27.79 39.70 3.31
C GLN A 496 -28.93 40.14 4.24
N SER A 497 -29.56 39.22 4.97
CA SER A 497 -30.79 39.48 5.74
C SER A 497 -30.58 39.83 7.22
N GLY A 498 -29.36 39.71 7.75
CA GLY A 498 -28.99 40.24 9.08
C GLY A 498 -29.75 39.66 10.28
N SER A 499 -30.61 38.64 10.10
CA SER A 499 -31.45 38.06 11.16
C SER A 499 -31.03 36.62 11.48
N ALA A 500 -30.92 36.34 12.78
CA ALA A 500 -30.13 35.26 13.34
C ALA A 500 -30.86 33.92 13.49
N GLY A 501 -30.15 32.82 13.18
CA GLY A 501 -29.97 31.74 14.15
C GLY A 501 -30.76 30.44 13.99
N GLN A 502 -31.99 30.43 13.46
CA GLN A 502 -32.87 29.24 13.66
C GLN A 502 -33.02 28.26 12.49
N LEU A 503 -32.69 28.65 11.25
CA LEU A 503 -32.86 27.77 10.08
C LEU A 503 -31.61 26.97 9.70
N PHE A 504 -30.47 27.25 10.35
CA PHE A 504 -29.18 26.68 9.97
C PHE A 504 -28.90 25.32 10.62
N SER A 505 -29.44 25.09 11.82
CA SER A 505 -29.19 23.87 12.58
C SER A 505 -29.88 22.64 11.99
N SER A 506 -31.02 22.80 11.30
CA SER A 506 -31.82 21.66 10.82
C SER A 506 -31.24 20.98 9.57
N PHE A 507 -30.61 21.72 8.66
CA PHE A 507 -29.97 21.14 7.46
C PHE A 507 -28.71 20.35 7.80
N PHE A 508 -27.89 20.86 8.74
CA PHE A 508 -26.66 20.18 9.14
C PHE A 508 -26.86 19.17 10.28
N GLN A 509 -27.89 19.28 11.14
CA GLN A 509 -28.19 18.23 12.13
C GLN A 509 -28.49 16.86 11.51
N GLN A 510 -28.97 16.82 10.27
CA GLN A 510 -29.27 15.57 9.57
C GLN A 510 -28.03 14.98 8.88
N SER A 511 -27.02 15.79 8.53
CA SER A 511 -25.70 15.32 8.10
C SER A 511 -24.76 15.02 9.27
N ASP A 512 -24.89 15.75 10.39
CA ASP A 512 -24.07 15.63 11.60
C ASP A 512 -24.39 14.38 12.42
N LYS A 513 -25.60 13.82 12.26
CA LYS A 513 -25.99 12.56 12.93
C LYS A 513 -25.29 11.32 12.36
N GLU A 514 -24.78 11.38 11.13
CA GLU A 514 -23.98 10.30 10.51
C GLU A 514 -22.49 10.66 10.37
N ALA A 515 -22.13 11.96 10.31
CA ALA A 515 -20.76 12.46 10.43
C ALA A 515 -20.46 12.84 11.88
N SER A 516 -20.55 11.87 12.79
CA SER A 516 -20.53 12.13 14.24
C SER A 516 -19.30 12.92 14.69
N ALA A 517 -19.54 14.13 15.19
CA ALA A 517 -18.85 14.75 16.34
C ALA A 517 -17.32 14.98 16.31
N SER A 518 -16.64 14.91 15.17
CA SER A 518 -15.22 15.31 15.12
C SER A 518 -15.06 16.78 14.74
N GLU A 519 -14.41 17.53 15.63
CA GLU A 519 -13.66 18.75 15.31
C GLU A 519 -12.87 18.52 14.00
N VAL A 520 -12.76 19.56 13.15
CA VAL A 520 -11.95 19.44 11.93
C VAL A 520 -10.53 19.12 12.35
N PRO A 521 -9.93 18.00 11.90
CA PRO A 521 -8.56 17.68 12.28
C PRO A 521 -7.65 18.84 11.92
N LYS A 522 -6.68 19.13 12.78
CA LYS A 522 -5.66 20.13 12.45
C LYS A 522 -4.82 19.63 11.28
N PRO A 523 -4.29 20.52 10.43
CA PRO A 523 -3.26 20.13 9.47
C PRO A 523 -2.11 19.40 10.19
N ILE A 524 -1.55 18.39 9.53
CA ILE A 524 -0.43 17.58 10.05
C ILE A 524 0.77 18.47 10.36
N ASP A 525 1.10 19.36 9.42
CA ASP A 525 2.19 20.33 9.50
C ASP A 525 1.71 21.72 9.07
N VAL A 526 2.59 22.73 9.15
CA VAL A 526 2.36 24.03 8.52
C VAL A 526 2.12 23.82 7.03
N LEU A 527 1.09 24.47 6.48
CA LEU A 527 0.74 24.28 5.08
C LEU A 527 1.87 24.82 4.18
N PRO A 528 2.27 24.09 3.11
CA PRO A 528 3.42 24.47 2.28
C PRO A 528 3.32 25.84 1.59
N TRP A 529 2.12 26.41 1.50
CA TRP A 529 1.87 27.73 0.93
C TRP A 529 1.82 28.85 1.97
N ASP A 530 1.71 28.54 3.26
CA ASP A 530 1.71 29.56 4.33
C ASP A 530 3.14 30.07 4.61
N THR A 531 4.16 29.25 4.32
CA THR A 531 5.58 29.60 4.45
C THR A 531 6.12 30.48 3.33
N ARG A 532 5.29 30.85 2.35
CA ARG A 532 5.66 31.72 1.20
C ARG A 532 5.32 33.20 1.43
N SER A 533 5.11 33.62 2.68
CA SER A 533 4.80 35.01 3.06
C SER A 533 6.04 35.84 3.38
#